data_AF-A0A368SZD7-F1
#
_entry.id   AF-A0A368SZD7-F1
#
_cell.length_a   1.000
_cell.length_b   1.000
_cell.length_c   1.000
_cell.angle_alpha   90.00
_cell.angle_beta   90.00
_cell.angle_gamma   90.00
#
_symmetry.space_group_name_H-M   'P 1'
#
loop_
_entity.id
_entity.type
_entity.pdbx_description
1 polymer ?
#
loop_
_entity_poly.entity_id
_entity_poly.type
_entity_poly.pdbx_seq_one_letter_code
_entity_poly.pdbx_strand_id
1 'polypeptide(L)'
;MPVEIASPWTRVAEHDPMPVADAVRERRLVWISGPEEMARRYPRPALVLPYEFSLAAAPVTSGSVLHGGLVLMWPGSHPPRLSRHESRRLRAACRELGRIVRHAAVRGRPVLPGARPRMLVPDPGRDAGPEERAALGFVNRLPGGACALDLSGRITFVTPAAAELLGAAAADLLGGLPWEVLPWMDVPEVEDRYRSAVISRQPVRFTALRPPDRWLSFELYPDRSGI
;
A
#
# COMPACT_ATOMS: atom_id res chain seq x y z
N MET A 1 1.81 -2.20 -1.12
CA MET A 1 1.15 -2.61 0.12
C MET A 1 2.13 -3.48 0.88
N PRO A 2 2.57 -3.06 2.08
CA PRO A 2 3.43 -3.88 2.93
C PRO A 2 2.78 -5.25 3.24
N VAL A 3 3.60 -6.27 3.46
CA VAL A 3 3.11 -7.64 3.65
C VAL A 3 2.35 -7.80 4.97
N GLU A 4 2.73 -7.07 6.03
CA GLU A 4 2.00 -7.10 7.30
C GLU A 4 0.57 -6.57 7.13
N ILE A 5 0.41 -5.53 6.31
CA ILE A 5 -0.88 -4.90 6.01
C ILE A 5 -1.76 -5.81 5.14
N ALA A 6 -1.15 -6.62 4.27
CA ALA A 6 -1.84 -7.61 3.46
C ALA A 6 -2.14 -8.92 4.22
N SER A 7 -1.67 -9.08 5.46
CA SER A 7 -1.80 -10.32 6.25
C SER A 7 -3.23 -10.89 6.32
N PRO A 8 -4.29 -10.09 6.56
CA PRO A 8 -5.68 -10.60 6.59
C PRO A 8 -6.17 -11.16 5.25
N TRP A 9 -5.50 -10.82 4.15
CA TRP A 9 -5.85 -11.22 2.79
C TRP A 9 -4.98 -12.37 2.28
N THR A 10 -4.04 -12.88 3.10
CA THR A 10 -3.11 -13.95 2.71
C THR A 10 -3.82 -15.27 2.44
N ARG A 11 -4.85 -15.59 3.25
CA ARG A 11 -5.76 -16.71 3.06
C ARG A 11 -7.15 -16.28 3.48
N VAL A 12 -8.08 -16.34 2.54
CA VAL A 12 -9.49 -16.01 2.76
C VAL A 12 -10.31 -17.24 2.43
N ALA A 13 -11.04 -17.76 3.42
CA ALA A 13 -12.02 -18.82 3.20
C ALA A 13 -13.29 -18.24 2.56
N GLU A 14 -14.04 -19.08 1.85
CA GLU A 14 -15.26 -18.67 1.14
C GLU A 14 -16.34 -18.09 2.08
N HIS A 15 -16.32 -18.46 3.36
CA HIS A 15 -17.27 -18.01 4.38
C HIS A 15 -16.71 -16.92 5.31
N ASP A 16 -15.49 -16.44 5.06
CA ASP A 16 -14.97 -15.35 5.87
C ASP A 16 -15.77 -14.07 5.63
N PRO A 17 -16.00 -13.24 6.68
CA PRO A 17 -16.67 -11.95 6.54
C PRO A 17 -15.73 -10.93 5.90
N MET A 18 -15.41 -11.15 4.62
CA MET A 18 -14.46 -10.40 3.81
C MET A 18 -15.12 -9.95 2.51
N PRO A 19 -14.86 -8.72 2.02
CA PRO A 19 -15.43 -8.24 0.75
C PRO A 19 -15.18 -9.19 -0.43
N VAL A 20 -14.01 -9.83 -0.48
CA VAL A 20 -13.64 -10.76 -1.57
C VAL A 20 -14.33 -12.11 -1.45
N ALA A 21 -14.59 -12.60 -0.25
CA ALA A 21 -15.34 -13.82 -0.03
C ALA A 21 -16.79 -13.64 -0.52
N ASP A 22 -17.43 -12.53 -0.16
CA ASP A 22 -18.77 -12.18 -0.65
C ASP A 22 -18.81 -12.00 -2.16
N ALA A 23 -17.82 -11.30 -2.74
CA ALA A 23 -17.74 -11.10 -4.18
C ALA A 23 -17.64 -12.43 -4.96
N VAL A 24 -16.89 -13.38 -4.42
CA VAL A 24 -16.68 -14.72 -4.99
C VAL A 24 -17.94 -15.58 -4.84
N ARG A 25 -18.47 -15.70 -3.62
CA ARG A 25 -19.65 -16.50 -3.27
C ARG A 25 -20.88 -16.04 -4.05
N GLU A 26 -21.10 -14.74 -4.13
CA GLU A 26 -22.27 -14.14 -4.77
C GLU A 26 -22.03 -13.78 -6.24
N ARG A 27 -20.82 -14.03 -6.76
CA ARG A 27 -20.40 -13.74 -8.14
C ARG A 27 -20.72 -12.31 -8.58
N ARG A 28 -20.50 -11.33 -7.70
CA ARG A 28 -20.78 -9.91 -7.96
C ARG A 28 -19.64 -9.00 -7.53
N LEU A 29 -19.62 -7.80 -8.10
CA LEU A 29 -18.77 -6.72 -7.64
C LEU A 29 -19.26 -6.22 -6.27
N VAL A 30 -18.37 -6.20 -5.30
CA VAL A 30 -18.53 -5.55 -4.00
C VAL A 30 -17.73 -4.26 -4.02
N TRP A 31 -18.38 -3.13 -3.75
CA TRP A 31 -17.74 -1.84 -3.54
C TRP A 31 -17.89 -1.44 -2.07
N ILE A 32 -16.82 -0.87 -1.50
CA ILE A 32 -16.75 -0.25 -0.17
C ILE A 32 -16.17 1.13 -0.36
N SER A 33 -16.98 2.13 -0.02
CA SER A 33 -16.69 3.54 -0.30
C SER A 33 -15.76 4.23 0.71
N GLY A 34 -15.48 3.58 1.84
CA GLY A 34 -14.68 4.16 2.91
C GLY A 34 -14.68 3.34 4.20
N PRO A 35 -13.98 3.82 5.24
CA PRO A 35 -13.79 3.09 6.49
C PRO A 35 -15.10 2.88 7.26
N GLU A 36 -16.04 3.82 7.19
CA GLU A 36 -17.35 3.70 7.86
C GLU A 36 -18.18 2.55 7.30
N GLU A 37 -18.22 2.40 5.98
CA GLU A 37 -18.91 1.28 5.33
C GLU A 37 -18.18 -0.04 5.60
N MET A 38 -16.84 -0.03 5.60
CA MET A 38 -16.03 -1.18 5.98
C MET A 38 -16.37 -1.63 7.41
N ALA A 39 -16.41 -0.70 8.37
CA ALA A 39 -16.73 -1.00 9.77
C ALA A 39 -18.14 -1.56 9.96
N ARG A 40 -19.13 -1.04 9.22
CA ARG A 40 -20.52 -1.53 9.30
C ARG A 40 -20.69 -2.93 8.72
N ARG A 41 -20.06 -3.22 7.58
CA ARG A 41 -20.28 -4.48 6.82
C ARG A 41 -19.26 -5.57 7.16
N TYR A 42 -18.03 -5.17 7.48
CA TYR A 42 -16.91 -6.06 7.75
C TYR A 42 -16.08 -5.53 8.95
N PRO A 43 -16.58 -5.65 10.19
CA PRO A 43 -15.94 -5.07 11.37
C PRO A 43 -14.50 -5.55 11.60
N ARG A 44 -14.21 -6.83 11.34
CA ARG A 44 -12.87 -7.40 11.55
C ARG A 44 -11.82 -6.80 10.61
N PRO A 45 -12.05 -6.74 9.27
CA PRO A 45 -11.17 -5.99 8.37
C PRO A 45 -10.98 -4.52 8.74
N ALA A 46 -12.03 -3.85 9.21
CA ALA A 46 -11.96 -2.44 9.59
C ALA A 46 -11.00 -2.19 10.77
N LEU A 47 -10.80 -3.16 11.66
CA LEU A 47 -9.83 -3.05 12.76
C LEU A 47 -8.37 -3.10 12.28
N VAL A 48 -8.11 -3.80 11.17
CA VAL A 48 -6.74 -3.92 10.61
C VAL A 48 -6.45 -2.79 9.63
N LEU A 49 -7.48 -2.27 8.97
CA LEU A 49 -7.38 -1.18 8.00
C LEU A 49 -8.32 -0.01 8.37
N PRO A 50 -8.06 0.69 9.49
CA PRO A 50 -8.88 1.83 9.94
C PRO A 50 -8.56 3.13 9.19
N TYR A 51 -8.16 3.04 7.92
CA TYR A 51 -7.62 4.17 7.16
C TYR A 51 -8.56 4.58 6.02
N GLU A 52 -8.38 5.80 5.52
CA GLU A 52 -9.19 6.35 4.43
C GLU A 52 -8.83 5.74 3.08
N PHE A 53 -9.56 4.72 2.64
CA PHE A 53 -9.46 4.15 1.30
C PHE A 53 -10.80 3.60 0.82
N SER A 54 -10.98 3.52 -0.50
CA SER A 54 -12.06 2.75 -1.09
C SER A 54 -11.56 1.39 -1.57
N LEU A 55 -12.43 0.38 -1.57
CA LEU A 55 -12.09 -0.99 -1.96
C LEU A 55 -13.13 -1.57 -2.92
N ALA A 56 -12.65 -2.21 -3.98
CA ALA A 56 -13.45 -3.06 -4.84
C ALA A 56 -12.99 -4.50 -4.72
N ALA A 57 -13.93 -5.43 -4.55
CA ALA A 57 -13.69 -6.85 -4.66
C ALA A 57 -14.58 -7.46 -5.74
N ALA A 58 -14.02 -8.29 -6.62
CA ALA A 58 -14.73 -8.84 -7.76
C ALA A 58 -14.30 -10.29 -8.04
N PRO A 59 -15.22 -11.16 -8.51
CA PRO A 59 -14.87 -12.52 -8.90
C PRO A 59 -14.08 -12.52 -10.21
N VAL A 60 -13.07 -13.37 -10.28
CA VAL A 60 -12.29 -13.67 -11.49
C VAL A 60 -12.86 -14.96 -12.10
N THR A 61 -13.45 -14.86 -13.29
CA THR A 61 -14.19 -15.96 -13.93
C THR A 61 -13.81 -16.14 -15.40
N SER A 62 -13.86 -17.38 -15.88
CA SER A 62 -13.80 -17.72 -17.32
C SER A 62 -15.04 -18.54 -17.70
N GLY A 63 -16.01 -17.91 -18.35
CA GLY A 63 -17.34 -18.51 -18.55
C GLY A 63 -18.03 -18.73 -17.20
N SER A 64 -18.48 -19.96 -16.93
CA SER A 64 -19.08 -20.36 -15.65
C SER A 64 -18.07 -20.75 -14.57
N VAL A 65 -16.79 -20.87 -14.93
CA VAL A 65 -15.72 -21.30 -14.02
C VAL A 65 -15.21 -20.11 -13.22
N LEU A 66 -15.19 -20.27 -11.90
CA LEU A 66 -14.62 -19.34 -10.94
C LEU A 66 -13.16 -19.70 -10.68
N HIS A 67 -12.26 -18.71 -10.77
CA HIS A 67 -10.82 -18.90 -10.54
C HIS A 67 -10.33 -18.25 -9.25
N GLY A 68 -11.10 -17.32 -8.67
CA GLY A 68 -10.75 -16.63 -7.43
C GLY A 68 -11.37 -15.24 -7.35
N GLY A 69 -10.82 -14.40 -6.48
CA GLY A 69 -11.24 -13.00 -6.32
C GLY A 69 -10.09 -12.03 -6.61
N LEU A 70 -10.46 -10.84 -7.10
CA LEU A 70 -9.59 -9.69 -7.25
C LEU A 70 -9.99 -8.63 -6.23
N VAL A 71 -9.00 -8.05 -5.55
CA VAL A 71 -9.19 -6.92 -4.64
C VAL A 71 -8.35 -5.76 -5.14
N LEU A 72 -8.97 -4.59 -5.26
CA LEU A 72 -8.31 -3.34 -5.61
C LEU A 72 -8.64 -2.27 -4.56
N MET A 73 -7.66 -1.42 -4.27
CA MET A 73 -7.79 -0.29 -3.36
C MET A 73 -7.52 1.02 -4.10
N TRP A 74 -8.25 2.05 -3.71
CA TRP A 74 -8.10 3.42 -4.20
C TRP A 74 -7.67 4.35 -3.07
N PRO A 75 -6.96 5.45 -3.40
CA PRO A 75 -6.69 6.51 -2.44
C PRO A 75 -7.95 7.00 -1.75
N GLY A 76 -7.84 7.50 -0.51
CA GLY A 76 -8.94 8.13 0.22
C GLY A 76 -9.53 9.37 -0.45
N SER A 77 -8.84 9.93 -1.45
CA SER A 77 -9.35 11.03 -2.28
C SER A 77 -10.31 10.57 -3.39
N HIS A 78 -10.50 9.26 -3.56
CA HIS A 78 -11.40 8.72 -4.57
C HIS A 78 -12.87 9.03 -4.23
N PRO A 79 -13.70 9.44 -5.21
CA PRO A 79 -15.11 9.68 -4.96
C PRO A 79 -15.82 8.44 -4.37
N PRO A 80 -16.81 8.61 -3.47
CA PRO A 80 -17.43 7.48 -2.77
C PRO A 80 -18.19 6.51 -3.68
N ARG A 81 -18.36 6.85 -4.96
CA ARG A 81 -19.04 6.01 -5.96
C ARG A 81 -18.06 5.61 -7.05
N LEU A 82 -17.97 4.30 -7.29
CA LEU A 82 -17.30 3.77 -8.46
C LEU A 82 -18.03 4.20 -9.75
N SER A 83 -17.31 4.86 -10.65
CA SER A 83 -17.88 5.31 -11.91
C SER A 83 -18.26 4.12 -12.81
N ARG A 84 -19.16 4.36 -13.77
CA ARG A 84 -19.53 3.35 -14.79
C ARG A 84 -18.33 2.90 -15.61
N HIS A 85 -17.37 3.79 -15.86
CA HIS A 85 -16.16 3.49 -16.61
C HIS A 85 -15.22 2.56 -15.82
N GLU A 86 -14.96 2.89 -14.55
CA GLU A 86 -14.13 2.06 -13.67
C GLU A 86 -14.76 0.67 -13.48
N SER A 87 -16.08 0.62 -13.23
CA SER A 87 -16.79 -0.66 -13.10
C SER A 87 -16.67 -1.54 -14.37
N ARG A 88 -16.78 -0.93 -15.55
CA ARG A 88 -16.58 -1.66 -16.83
C ARG A 88 -15.15 -2.15 -16.98
N ARG A 89 -14.14 -1.31 -16.69
CA ARG A 89 -12.72 -1.70 -16.75
C ARG A 89 -12.39 -2.82 -15.77
N LEU A 90 -12.86 -2.73 -14.53
CA LEU A 90 -12.66 -3.75 -13.51
C LEU A 90 -13.21 -5.11 -13.95
N ARG A 91 -14.45 -5.14 -14.45
CA ARG A 91 -15.06 -6.37 -14.96
C ARG A 91 -14.33 -6.92 -16.18
N ALA A 92 -13.85 -6.05 -17.07
CA ALA A 92 -13.06 -6.47 -18.23
C ALA A 92 -11.73 -7.10 -17.79
N ALA A 93 -11.03 -6.48 -16.85
CA ALA A 93 -9.79 -7.01 -16.27
C ALA A 93 -10.01 -8.37 -15.59
N CYS A 94 -11.08 -8.52 -14.80
CA CYS A 94 -11.41 -9.80 -14.16
C CYS A 94 -11.67 -10.93 -15.18
N ARG A 95 -12.37 -10.64 -16.28
CA ARG A 95 -12.57 -11.61 -17.36
C ARG A 95 -11.25 -11.98 -18.04
N GLU A 96 -10.38 -10.99 -18.25
CA GLU A 96 -9.10 -11.23 -18.91
C GLU A 96 -8.16 -12.07 -18.04
N LEU A 97 -8.07 -11.75 -16.74
CA LEU A 97 -7.36 -12.57 -15.77
C LEU A 97 -7.91 -14.00 -15.75
N GLY A 98 -9.23 -14.18 -15.79
CA GLY A 98 -9.85 -15.51 -15.87
C GLY A 98 -9.45 -16.29 -17.13
N ARG A 99 -9.35 -15.62 -18.28
CA ARG A 99 -8.85 -16.25 -19.52
C ARG A 99 -7.40 -16.66 -19.39
N ILE A 100 -6.54 -15.79 -18.85
CA ILE A 100 -5.11 -16.08 -18.66
C ILE A 100 -4.92 -17.30 -17.76
N VAL A 101 -5.63 -17.35 -16.61
CA VAL A 101 -5.56 -18.48 -15.67
C VAL A 101 -6.05 -19.77 -16.32
N ARG A 102 -7.19 -19.74 -17.02
CA ARG A 102 -7.70 -20.91 -17.74
C ARG A 102 -6.74 -21.39 -18.82
N HIS A 103 -6.18 -20.48 -19.60
CA HIS A 103 -5.26 -20.80 -20.69
C HIS A 103 -3.97 -21.45 -20.18
N ALA A 104 -3.45 -20.97 -19.04
CA ALA A 104 -2.30 -21.58 -18.38
C ALA A 104 -2.60 -23.03 -17.96
N ALA A 105 -3.78 -23.29 -17.38
CA ALA A 105 -4.22 -24.64 -17.03
C ALA A 105 -4.36 -25.57 -18.25
N VAL A 106 -4.97 -25.10 -19.34
CA VAL A 106 -5.10 -25.88 -20.59
C VAL A 106 -3.74 -26.25 -21.20
N ARG A 107 -2.72 -25.40 -21.00
CA ARG A 107 -1.33 -25.66 -21.43
C ARG A 107 -0.52 -26.53 -20.46
N GLY A 108 -1.15 -27.14 -19.45
CA GLY A 108 -0.47 -27.96 -18.45
C GLY A 108 0.38 -27.16 -17.45
N ARG A 109 0.16 -25.85 -17.33
CA ARG A 109 0.85 -24.94 -16.39
C ARG A 109 -0.15 -24.20 -15.51
N PRO A 110 -0.97 -24.90 -14.70
CA PRO A 110 -2.02 -24.27 -13.91
C PRO A 110 -1.43 -23.26 -12.92
N VAL A 111 -2.13 -22.13 -12.75
CA VAL A 111 -1.83 -21.17 -11.68
C VAL A 111 -2.44 -21.72 -10.40
N LEU A 112 -1.59 -22.17 -9.49
CA LEU A 112 -2.00 -22.71 -8.19
C LEU A 112 -1.60 -21.74 -7.07
N PRO A 113 -2.39 -21.66 -5.98
CA PRO A 113 -2.01 -20.87 -4.82
C PRO A 113 -0.73 -21.45 -4.20
N GLY A 114 0.28 -20.58 -4.00
CA GLY A 114 1.49 -20.94 -3.27
C GLY A 114 1.28 -20.93 -1.75
N ALA A 115 2.28 -21.40 -1.00
CA ALA A 115 2.25 -21.35 0.47
C ALA A 115 2.24 -19.91 1.02
N ARG A 116 2.83 -18.97 0.27
CA ARG A 116 2.90 -17.53 0.57
C ARG A 116 2.40 -16.71 -0.62
N PRO A 117 1.84 -15.51 -0.40
CA PRO A 117 1.51 -14.60 -1.48
C PRO A 117 2.75 -14.26 -2.31
N ARG A 118 2.56 -14.14 -3.63
CA ARG A 118 3.61 -13.63 -4.52
C ARG A 118 3.51 -12.11 -4.57
N MET A 119 4.53 -11.44 -4.06
CA MET A 119 4.66 -9.98 -4.15
C MET A 119 5.32 -9.61 -5.48
N LEU A 120 4.76 -8.60 -6.15
CA LEU A 120 5.35 -7.98 -7.33
C LEU A 120 5.86 -6.60 -6.92
N VAL A 121 7.17 -6.40 -6.99
CA VAL A 121 7.77 -5.08 -6.77
C VAL A 121 7.72 -4.34 -8.11
N PRO A 122 7.18 -3.11 -8.16
CA PRO A 122 7.30 -2.28 -9.34
C PRO A 122 8.78 -2.13 -9.71
N ASP A 123 9.13 -2.31 -10.98
CA ASP A 123 10.47 -2.03 -11.45
C ASP A 123 10.77 -0.54 -11.17
N PRO A 124 11.80 -0.21 -10.35
CA PRO A 124 12.11 1.16 -9.96
C PRO A 124 12.46 2.08 -11.15
N GLY A 125 12.56 1.53 -12.37
CA GLY A 125 12.95 2.31 -13.53
C GLY A 125 14.48 2.43 -13.59
N ARG A 126 14.95 2.76 -14.80
CA ARG A 126 16.35 2.69 -15.26
C ARG A 126 17.40 3.33 -14.33
N ASP A 127 18.64 2.88 -14.54
CA ASP A 127 19.86 3.39 -13.91
C ASP A 127 20.02 4.92 -13.95
N ALA A 128 20.63 5.43 -12.88
CA ALA A 128 20.76 6.85 -12.60
C ALA A 128 21.55 7.62 -13.68
N GLY A 129 20.89 8.58 -14.32
CA GLY A 129 21.46 9.48 -15.30
C GLY A 129 21.95 10.81 -14.71
N PRO A 130 22.38 11.75 -15.57
CA PRO A 130 22.66 13.13 -15.16
C PRO A 130 21.48 13.82 -14.45
N GLU A 131 20.25 13.43 -14.79
CA GLU A 131 19.01 13.97 -14.23
C GLU A 131 18.84 13.63 -12.74
N GLU A 132 19.08 12.38 -12.30
CA GLU A 132 19.06 12.05 -10.87
C GLU A 132 20.07 12.87 -10.07
N ARG A 133 21.28 13.09 -10.59
CA ARG A 133 22.28 13.92 -9.88
C ARG A 133 21.81 15.36 -9.71
N ALA A 134 21.16 15.92 -10.73
CA ALA A 134 20.58 17.26 -10.64
C ALA A 134 19.40 17.30 -9.65
N ALA A 135 18.54 16.28 -9.65
CA ALA A 135 17.42 16.15 -8.71
C ALA A 135 17.92 16.01 -7.26
N LEU A 136 18.93 15.18 -7.00
CA LEU A 136 19.58 15.07 -5.69
C LEU A 136 20.17 16.40 -5.25
N GLY A 137 20.86 17.11 -6.14
CA GLY A 137 21.39 18.44 -5.89
C GLY A 137 20.28 19.45 -5.55
N PHE A 138 19.13 19.36 -6.20
CA PHE A 138 17.96 20.19 -5.90
C PHE A 138 17.36 19.88 -4.53
N VAL A 139 17.09 18.61 -4.22
CA VAL A 139 16.53 18.18 -2.94
C VAL A 139 17.43 18.58 -1.77
N ASN A 140 18.75 18.47 -1.92
CA ASN A 140 19.72 18.92 -0.92
C ASN A 140 19.73 20.44 -0.67
N ARG A 141 19.16 21.25 -1.56
CA ARG A 141 19.04 22.72 -1.40
C ARG A 141 17.69 23.16 -0.84
N LEU A 142 16.71 22.26 -0.78
CA LEU A 142 15.42 22.59 -0.18
C LEU A 142 15.59 22.81 1.32
N PRO A 143 14.88 23.79 1.91
CA PRO A 143 14.92 24.01 3.35
C PRO A 143 14.37 22.79 4.10
N GLY A 144 14.98 22.47 5.24
CA GLY A 144 14.64 21.30 6.04
C GLY A 144 15.42 20.05 5.64
N GLY A 145 14.84 18.88 5.84
CA GLY A 145 15.42 17.59 5.48
C GLY A 145 14.43 16.74 4.69
N ALA A 146 14.95 15.90 3.79
CA ALA A 146 14.13 14.94 3.06
C ALA A 146 14.64 13.52 3.27
N CYS A 147 13.72 12.56 3.30
CA CYS A 147 14.01 11.14 3.26
C CYS A 147 12.94 10.45 2.41
N ALA A 148 13.27 9.30 1.85
CA ALA A 148 12.32 8.45 1.13
C ALA A 148 12.20 7.10 1.84
N LEU A 149 11.00 6.55 1.84
CA LEU A 149 10.72 5.24 2.43
C LEU A 149 10.10 4.35 1.34
N ASP A 150 10.52 3.09 1.26
CA ASP A 150 9.88 2.14 0.36
C ASP A 150 8.47 1.72 0.86
N LEU A 151 7.79 0.89 0.06
CA LEU A 151 6.50 0.29 0.43
C LEU A 151 6.56 -0.64 1.65
N SER A 152 7.72 -0.91 2.22
CA SER A 152 7.90 -1.69 3.46
C SER A 152 8.28 -0.78 4.64
N GLY A 153 8.40 0.53 4.43
CA GLY A 153 8.76 1.51 5.46
C GLY A 153 10.26 1.68 5.66
N ARG A 154 11.09 1.07 4.81
CA ARG A 154 12.55 1.17 4.96
C ARG A 154 13.07 2.44 4.33
N ILE A 155 13.95 3.13 5.04
CA ILE A 155 14.58 4.37 4.55
C ILE A 155 15.49 4.04 3.36
N THR A 156 15.18 4.54 2.17
CA THR A 156 15.95 4.30 0.94
C THR A 156 16.81 5.49 0.54
N PHE A 157 16.49 6.67 1.07
CA PHE A 157 17.22 7.91 0.82
C PHE A 157 17.11 8.83 2.04
N VAL A 158 18.17 9.60 2.31
CA VAL A 158 18.18 10.62 3.35
C VAL A 158 19.14 11.73 2.95
N THR A 159 18.71 12.99 3.05
CA THR A 159 19.59 14.15 2.82
C THR A 159 20.51 14.38 4.03
N PRO A 160 21.67 15.05 3.84
CA PRO A 160 22.51 15.44 4.97
C PRO A 160 21.76 16.27 6.02
N ALA A 161 20.93 17.22 5.57
CA ALA A 161 20.12 18.03 6.47
C ALA A 161 19.08 17.19 7.25
N ALA A 162 18.48 16.16 6.64
CA ALA A 162 17.61 15.23 7.37
C ALA A 162 18.40 14.44 8.41
N ALA A 163 19.57 13.91 8.07
CA ALA A 163 20.44 13.20 8.99
C ALA A 163 20.81 14.07 10.21
N GLU A 164 21.12 15.36 10.00
CA GLU A 164 21.37 16.33 11.08
C GLU A 164 20.13 16.63 11.94
N LEU A 165 18.95 16.76 11.33
CA LEU A 165 17.69 16.98 12.05
C LEU A 165 17.32 15.78 12.93
N LEU A 166 17.44 14.57 12.36
CA LEU A 166 17.19 13.29 13.04
C LEU A 166 18.28 12.98 14.08
N GLY A 167 19.48 13.53 13.87
CA GLY A 167 20.65 13.36 14.73
C GLY A 167 21.22 11.95 14.69
N ALA A 168 21.28 11.37 13.50
CA ALA A 168 21.87 10.06 13.20
C ALA A 168 22.62 10.13 11.86
N ALA A 169 23.66 9.31 11.68
CA ALA A 169 24.37 9.27 10.41
C ALA A 169 23.50 8.62 9.33
N ALA A 170 23.61 9.10 8.08
CA ALA A 170 22.84 8.55 6.96
C ALA A 170 23.03 7.03 6.81
N ALA A 171 24.26 6.54 7.02
CA ALA A 171 24.59 5.11 6.92
C ALA A 171 23.85 4.25 7.96
N ASP A 172 23.54 4.80 9.13
CA ASP A 172 22.83 4.08 10.20
C ASP A 172 21.31 4.07 9.97
N LEU A 173 20.81 4.99 9.14
CA LEU A 173 19.39 5.12 8.81
C LEU A 173 18.97 4.23 7.63
N LEU A 174 19.84 4.15 6.61
CA LEU A 174 19.50 3.49 5.35
C LEU A 174 19.20 1.99 5.53
N GLY A 175 18.08 1.56 4.95
CA GLY A 175 17.58 0.19 5.01
C GLY A 175 16.80 -0.15 6.29
N GLY A 176 16.87 0.68 7.33
CA GLY A 176 16.13 0.48 8.59
C GLY A 176 14.71 1.06 8.55
N LEU A 177 13.85 0.60 9.45
CA LEU A 177 12.58 1.25 9.74
C LEU A 177 12.81 2.46 10.68
N PRO A 178 12.10 3.58 10.52
CA PRO A 178 12.31 4.78 11.36
C PRO A 178 12.32 4.50 12.86
N TRP A 179 11.37 3.71 13.38
CA TRP A 179 11.28 3.35 14.79
C TRP A 179 12.35 2.34 15.26
N GLU A 180 12.97 1.58 14.34
CA GLU A 180 14.09 0.70 14.68
C GLU A 180 15.40 1.48 14.83
N VAL A 181 15.64 2.45 13.94
CA VAL A 181 16.91 3.21 13.88
C VAL A 181 16.86 4.52 14.66
N LEU A 182 15.66 5.02 14.98
CA LEU A 182 15.44 6.20 15.81
C LEU A 182 14.51 5.82 16.98
N PRO A 183 15.06 5.39 18.14
CA PRO A 183 14.25 4.89 19.25
C PRO A 183 13.20 5.86 19.79
N TRP A 184 13.41 7.18 19.63
CA TRP A 184 12.42 8.20 20.01
C TRP A 184 11.20 8.25 19.07
N MET A 185 11.24 7.52 17.94
CA MET A 185 10.12 7.30 17.03
C MET A 185 9.41 5.97 17.29
N ASP A 186 9.89 5.12 18.22
CA ASP A 186 9.24 3.86 18.61
C ASP A 186 8.05 4.12 19.54
N VAL A 187 7.09 4.87 19.00
CA VAL A 187 5.80 5.15 19.61
C VAL A 187 4.71 4.78 18.61
N PRO A 188 3.60 4.14 19.04
CA PRO A 188 2.58 3.60 18.14
C PRO A 188 2.02 4.63 17.15
N GLU A 189 1.97 5.90 17.54
CA GLU A 189 1.45 6.99 16.73
C GLU A 189 2.27 7.20 15.46
N VAL A 190 3.60 7.07 15.50
CA VAL A 190 4.45 7.33 14.33
C VAL A 190 4.25 6.26 13.27
N GLU A 191 4.23 4.99 13.67
CA GLU A 191 3.93 3.89 12.75
C GLU A 191 2.52 4.02 12.17
N ASP A 192 1.54 4.41 12.99
CA ASP A 192 0.17 4.65 12.52
C ASP A 192 0.09 5.77 11.48
N ARG A 193 0.82 6.89 11.67
CA ARG A 193 0.91 7.97 10.66
C ARG A 193 1.49 7.47 9.35
N TYR A 194 2.52 6.64 9.39
CA TYR A 194 3.10 6.01 8.21
C TYR A 194 2.08 5.10 7.50
N ARG A 195 1.43 4.19 8.24
CA ARG A 195 0.40 3.29 7.70
C ARG A 195 -0.77 4.06 7.09
N SER A 196 -1.22 5.12 7.76
CA SER A 196 -2.24 6.03 7.26
C SER A 196 -1.82 6.65 5.93
N ALA A 197 -0.61 7.19 5.80
CA ALA A 197 -0.12 7.77 4.56
C ALA A 197 -0.09 6.74 3.42
N VAL A 198 0.53 5.57 3.64
CA VAL A 198 0.69 4.53 2.61
C VAL A 198 -0.64 3.96 2.14
N ILE A 199 -1.58 3.69 3.06
CA ILE A 199 -2.86 3.07 2.72
C ILE A 199 -3.80 4.08 2.08
N SER A 200 -3.93 5.27 2.68
CA SER A 200 -4.83 6.30 2.15
C SER A 200 -4.30 6.96 0.88
N ARG A 201 -2.99 6.89 0.66
CA ARG A 201 -2.28 7.64 -0.38
C ARG A 201 -2.62 9.13 -0.34
N GLN A 202 -2.73 9.67 0.87
CA GLN A 202 -2.91 11.10 1.12
C GLN A 202 -1.74 11.65 1.95
N PRO A 203 -1.37 12.92 1.76
CA PRO A 203 -0.36 13.54 2.59
C PRO A 203 -0.73 13.49 4.08
N VAL A 204 0.23 13.12 4.93
CA VAL A 204 0.06 13.08 6.39
C VAL A 204 1.08 14.00 7.03
N ARG A 205 0.63 14.79 8.01
CA ARG A 205 1.48 15.67 8.80
C ARG A 205 1.40 15.30 10.27
N PHE A 206 2.54 15.29 10.94
CA PHE A 206 2.60 15.09 12.39
C PHE A 206 3.87 15.73 12.96
N THR A 207 3.91 15.90 14.27
CA THR A 207 5.10 16.34 14.99
C THR A 207 5.58 15.25 15.93
N ALA A 208 6.88 15.20 16.16
CA ALA A 208 7.48 14.30 17.14
C ALA A 208 8.60 15.03 17.88
N LEU A 209 8.71 14.74 19.18
CA LEU A 209 9.78 15.27 20.01
C LEU A 209 11.01 14.39 19.82
N ARG A 210 12.07 14.96 19.24
CA ARG A 210 13.41 14.38 19.34
C ARG A 210 13.99 14.85 20.69
N PRO A 211 14.27 13.93 21.63
CA PRO A 211 14.81 14.30 22.94
C PRO A 211 16.15 15.07 22.82
N PRO A 212 16.44 15.97 23.78
CA PRO A 212 15.62 16.28 24.95
C PRO A 212 14.48 17.28 24.68
N ASP A 213 14.59 18.17 23.70
CA ASP A 213 13.74 19.36 23.58
C ASP A 213 13.48 19.82 22.12
N ARG A 214 13.85 19.01 21.12
CA ARG A 214 13.77 19.40 19.71
C ARG A 214 12.51 18.83 19.06
N TRP A 215 11.49 19.65 18.87
CA TRP A 215 10.33 19.28 18.07
C TRP A 215 10.62 19.29 16.58
N LEU A 216 10.27 18.21 15.89
CA LEU A 216 10.37 18.07 14.45
C LEU A 216 8.97 17.96 13.85
N SER A 217 8.76 18.59 12.69
CA SER A 217 7.54 18.45 11.89
C SER A 217 7.83 17.55 10.69
N PHE A 218 7.00 16.54 10.50
CA PHE A 218 7.08 15.58 9.40
C PHE A 218 5.91 15.78 8.45
N GLU A 219 6.22 15.74 7.15
CA GLU A 219 5.23 15.71 6.08
C GLU A 219 5.52 14.51 5.18
N LEU A 220 4.59 13.57 5.12
CA LEU A 220 4.70 12.35 4.31
C LEU A 220 3.90 12.52 3.03
N TYR A 221 4.51 12.24 1.87
CA TYR A 221 3.87 12.37 0.56
C TYR A 221 3.83 11.03 -0.18
N PRO A 222 2.80 10.20 0.08
CA PRO A 222 2.75 8.84 -0.43
C PRO A 222 2.49 8.78 -1.94
N ASP A 223 3.08 7.78 -2.59
CA ASP A 223 2.81 7.43 -3.97
C ASP A 223 2.74 5.90 -4.19
N ARG A 224 2.97 5.44 -5.42
CA ARG A 224 2.96 4.01 -5.75
C ARG A 224 4.24 3.26 -5.33
N SER A 225 5.34 3.97 -5.10
CA SER A 225 6.65 3.43 -4.71
C SER A 225 6.96 3.56 -3.22
N GLY A 226 6.27 4.45 -2.49
CA GLY A 226 6.50 4.62 -1.07
C GLY A 226 6.07 5.98 -0.56
N ILE A 227 6.89 6.57 0.33
CA ILE A 227 6.81 7.95 0.81
C ILE A 227 7.98 8.74 0.24
#